data_AF-A0A502ZSG8-F1
#
_entry.id   AF-A0A502ZSG8-F1
#
_cell.length_a   1.000
_cell.length_b   1.000
_cell.length_c   1.000
_cell.angle_alpha   90.00
_cell.angle_beta   90.00
_cell.angle_gamma   90.00
#
_symmetry.space_group_name_H-M   'P 1'
#
loop_
_entity.id
_entity.type
_entity.pdbx_description
1 polymer ?
#
loop_
_entity_poly.entity_id
_entity_poly.type
_entity_poly.pdbx_seq_one_letter_code
_entity_poly.pdbx_strand_id
1 'polypeptide(L)'
;MRIFLIVALLLASQLAEAGQEPPFPQLDTQGYCTALVSKMLVKAEQQAEKDKCLTDETALKAKLEPFWYLVTPEENQRLMRDYMKEVRFHTYLTVGDLVDSALGRACLDGRVFCSIGEPTADTLFSALKSDPYCNAKFPDEKANERRDCLEGEEKRKAILAGYWAALRPDWRSYCLQFFSQSGKFTPFQVLSGCVARDIGDQCLKQKRQCRPG
;
A
#
# COMPACT_ATOMS: atom_id res chain seq x y z
N MET A 1 -23.50 31.65 36.65
CA MET A 1 -22.18 31.26 36.09
C MET A 1 -21.79 29.79 36.36
N ARG A 2 -22.73 28.83 36.46
CA ARG A 2 -22.39 27.38 36.57
C ARG A 2 -22.77 26.55 35.34
N ILE A 3 -23.69 27.04 34.50
CA ILE A 3 -24.16 26.35 33.29
C ILE A 3 -23.16 26.49 32.14
N PHE A 4 -22.46 27.63 32.04
CA PHE A 4 -21.46 27.87 30.98
C PHE A 4 -20.20 27.00 31.09
N LEU A 5 -19.87 26.48 32.29
CA LEU A 5 -18.72 25.59 32.47
C LEU A 5 -19.01 24.16 31.99
N ILE A 6 -20.28 23.72 32.03
CA ILE A 6 -20.67 22.37 31.61
C ILE A 6 -20.69 22.27 30.07
N VAL A 7 -21.10 23.34 29.38
CA VAL A 7 -21.12 23.37 27.91
C VAL A 7 -19.70 23.41 27.32
N ALA A 8 -18.76 24.10 27.98
CA ALA A 8 -17.34 24.11 27.56
C ALA A 8 -16.67 22.74 27.71
N LEU A 9 -17.04 21.96 28.73
CA LEU A 9 -16.56 20.58 28.93
C LEU A 9 -17.13 19.59 27.91
N LEU A 10 -18.39 19.78 27.47
CA LEU A 10 -19.02 18.94 26.43
C LEU A 10 -18.49 19.25 25.01
N LEU A 11 -18.09 20.50 24.74
CA LEU A 11 -17.47 20.89 23.47
C LEU A 11 -16.01 20.41 23.35
N ALA A 12 -15.29 20.31 24.47
CA ALA A 12 -13.93 19.77 24.49
C ALA A 12 -13.88 18.25 24.21
N SER A 13 -14.94 17.50 24.58
CA SER A 13 -15.04 16.06 24.30
C SER A 13 -15.37 15.71 22.84
N GLN A 14 -15.75 16.68 22.00
CA GLN A 14 -15.99 16.44 20.56
C GLN A 14 -14.76 16.71 19.68
N LEU A 15 -13.67 17.21 20.25
CA LEU A 15 -12.41 17.46 19.52
C LEU A 15 -11.34 16.39 19.79
N ALA A 16 -11.75 15.27 20.37
CA ALA A 16 -10.91 14.09 20.58
C ALA A 16 -11.30 12.93 19.65
N GLU A 17 -11.73 13.19 18.42
CA GLU A 17 -11.41 12.30 17.31
C GLU A 17 -9.97 12.59 16.88
N ALA A 18 -9.03 12.37 17.80
CA ALA A 18 -7.65 12.14 17.40
C ALA A 18 -7.70 10.91 16.48
N GLY A 19 -7.15 11.02 15.27
CA GLY A 19 -7.06 9.95 14.29
C GLY A 19 -6.52 8.67 14.90
N GLN A 20 -7.43 7.84 15.43
CA GLN A 20 -7.10 6.54 15.98
C GLN A 20 -6.76 5.68 14.78
N GLU A 21 -5.46 5.35 14.68
CA GLU A 21 -4.97 4.30 13.81
C GLU A 21 -5.93 3.09 13.92
N PRO A 22 -6.39 2.52 12.78
CA PRO A 22 -7.26 1.37 12.84
C PRO A 22 -6.58 0.26 13.65
N PRO A 23 -7.29 -0.51 14.48
CA PRO A 23 -6.67 -1.63 15.18
C PRO A 23 -6.11 -2.63 14.15
N PHE A 24 -4.94 -3.19 14.43
CA PHE A 24 -4.37 -4.24 13.60
C PHE A 24 -5.34 -5.44 13.55
N PRO A 25 -5.70 -5.96 12.35
CA PRO A 25 -6.78 -6.92 12.20
C PRO A 25 -6.43 -8.25 12.88
N GLN A 26 -7.35 -8.75 13.70
CA GLN A 26 -7.25 -10.10 14.25
C GLN A 26 -7.98 -11.06 13.30
N LEU A 27 -7.22 -11.91 12.61
CA LEU A 27 -7.73 -12.87 11.64
C LEU A 27 -7.98 -14.26 12.26
N ASP A 28 -8.92 -15.02 11.72
CA ASP A 28 -9.11 -16.43 12.07
C ASP A 28 -8.05 -17.31 11.37
N THR A 29 -6.80 -17.16 11.81
CA THR A 29 -5.65 -17.91 11.26
C THR A 29 -5.83 -19.43 11.44
N GLN A 30 -6.46 -19.86 12.53
CA GLN A 30 -6.75 -21.27 12.79
C GLN A 30 -7.75 -21.82 11.78
N GLY A 31 -8.84 -21.10 11.53
CA GLY A 31 -9.83 -21.43 10.52
C GLY A 31 -9.25 -21.43 9.11
N TYR A 32 -8.45 -20.41 8.77
CA TYR A 32 -7.74 -20.30 7.49
C TYR A 32 -6.85 -21.52 7.24
N CYS A 33 -5.91 -21.81 8.15
CA CYS A 33 -4.97 -22.92 7.99
C CYS A 33 -5.68 -24.29 7.98
N THR A 34 -6.75 -24.44 8.75
CA THR A 34 -7.57 -25.67 8.72
C THR A 34 -8.28 -25.83 7.37
N ALA A 35 -8.84 -24.75 6.82
CA ALA A 35 -9.50 -24.76 5.53
C ALA A 35 -8.50 -25.07 4.39
N LEU A 36 -7.29 -24.52 4.47
CA LEU A 36 -6.21 -24.71 3.49
C LEU A 36 -5.85 -26.19 3.30
N VAL A 37 -5.72 -26.93 4.41
CA VAL A 37 -5.31 -28.34 4.38
C VAL A 37 -6.49 -29.32 4.35
N SER A 38 -7.72 -28.84 4.31
CA SER A 38 -8.94 -29.64 4.51
C SER A 38 -9.09 -30.83 3.56
N LYS A 39 -8.50 -30.74 2.36
CA LYS A 39 -8.57 -31.76 1.29
C LYS A 39 -7.41 -32.75 1.31
N MET A 40 -6.45 -32.61 2.22
CA MET A 40 -5.33 -33.55 2.32
C MET A 40 -5.80 -34.89 2.89
N LEU A 41 -5.38 -35.98 2.24
CA LEU A 41 -5.84 -37.34 2.57
C LEU A 41 -5.04 -37.97 3.72
N VAL A 42 -3.73 -37.69 3.80
CA VAL A 42 -2.85 -38.23 4.83
C VAL A 42 -2.91 -37.32 6.07
N LYS A 43 -3.43 -37.84 7.18
CA LYS A 43 -3.65 -37.05 8.40
C LYS A 43 -2.38 -36.49 9.03
N ALA A 44 -1.28 -37.25 8.98
CA ALA A 44 0.01 -36.77 9.48
C ALA A 44 0.52 -35.58 8.65
N GLU A 45 0.45 -35.65 7.32
CA GLU A 45 0.83 -34.55 6.43
C GLU A 45 -0.12 -33.36 6.56
N GLN A 46 -1.42 -33.61 6.69
CA GLN A 46 -2.43 -32.58 6.94
C GLN A 46 -2.10 -31.76 8.19
N GLN A 47 -1.71 -32.43 9.28
CA GLN A 47 -1.34 -31.76 10.52
C GLN A 47 0.00 -31.01 10.37
N ALA A 48 1.00 -31.61 9.73
CA ALA A 48 2.29 -30.96 9.51
C ALA A 48 2.17 -29.68 8.66
N GLU A 49 1.40 -29.71 7.57
CA GLU A 49 1.16 -28.52 6.73
C GLU A 49 0.31 -27.47 7.45
N LYS A 50 -0.62 -27.88 8.32
CA LYS A 50 -1.38 -26.96 9.16
C LYS A 50 -0.45 -26.22 10.13
N ASP A 51 0.43 -26.93 10.82
CA ASP A 51 1.34 -26.34 11.81
C ASP A 51 2.35 -25.40 11.15
N LYS A 52 2.80 -25.76 9.93
CA LYS A 52 3.61 -24.87 9.09
C LYS A 52 2.85 -23.58 8.73
N CYS A 53 1.61 -23.70 8.24
CA CYS A 53 0.77 -22.55 7.95
C CYS A 53 0.59 -21.63 9.16
N LEU A 54 0.31 -22.18 10.34
CA LEU A 54 0.16 -21.39 11.57
C LEU A 54 1.45 -20.65 11.95
N THR A 55 2.59 -21.30 11.77
CA THR A 55 3.91 -20.71 12.02
C THR A 55 4.18 -19.55 11.06
N ASP A 56 3.92 -19.76 9.76
CA ASP A 56 4.12 -18.76 8.72
C ASP A 56 3.22 -17.53 8.94
N GLU A 57 1.94 -17.75 9.26
CA GLU A 57 0.99 -16.68 9.56
C GLU A 57 1.37 -15.89 10.82
N THR A 58 1.86 -16.56 11.86
CA THR A 58 2.35 -15.89 13.08
C THR A 58 3.57 -15.02 12.79
N ALA A 59 4.51 -15.52 11.97
CA ALA A 59 5.67 -14.74 11.55
C ALA A 59 5.27 -13.54 10.69
N LEU A 60 4.32 -13.71 9.76
CA LEU A 60 3.77 -12.63 8.94
C LEU A 60 3.10 -11.57 9.81
N LYS A 61 2.26 -11.96 10.77
CA LYS A 61 1.65 -11.04 11.73
C LYS A 61 2.68 -10.12 12.39
N ALA A 62 3.69 -10.73 13.03
CA ALA A 62 4.73 -10.00 13.75
C ALA A 62 5.55 -9.05 12.85
N LYS A 63 5.70 -9.41 11.57
CA LYS A 63 6.40 -8.61 10.56
C LYS A 63 5.58 -7.40 10.09
N LEU A 64 4.26 -7.55 10.02
CA LEU A 64 3.35 -6.55 9.45
C LEU A 64 2.86 -5.52 10.47
N GLU A 65 2.58 -5.98 11.69
CA GLU A 65 2.02 -5.16 12.77
C GLU A 65 2.79 -3.83 13.01
N PRO A 66 4.14 -3.79 13.00
CA PRO A 66 4.88 -2.54 13.21
C PRO A 66 4.68 -1.47 12.12
N PHE A 67 4.19 -1.83 10.94
CA PHE A 67 3.98 -0.91 9.81
C PHE A 67 2.50 -0.56 9.60
N TRP A 68 1.61 -1.09 10.43
CA TRP A 68 0.17 -0.93 10.27
C TRP A 68 -0.28 0.53 10.36
N TYR A 69 0.45 1.36 11.12
CA TYR A 69 0.21 2.81 11.23
C TYR A 69 0.26 3.57 9.89
N LEU A 70 0.82 2.95 8.85
CA LEU A 70 0.87 3.51 7.50
C LEU A 70 -0.42 3.27 6.70
N VAL A 71 -1.24 2.30 7.12
CA VAL A 71 -2.50 1.91 6.46
C VAL A 71 -3.60 2.88 6.83
N THR A 72 -4.31 3.42 5.83
CA THR A 72 -5.38 4.38 6.11
C THR A 72 -6.65 3.70 6.62
N PRO A 73 -7.52 4.42 7.36
CA PRO A 73 -8.82 3.88 7.76
C PRO A 73 -9.66 3.36 6.58
N GLU A 74 -9.63 4.06 5.44
CA GLU A 74 -10.37 3.66 4.23
C GLU A 74 -9.82 2.37 3.62
N GLU A 75 -8.50 2.21 3.63
CA GLU A 75 -7.80 1.01 3.19
C GLU A 75 -8.15 -0.19 4.07
N ASN A 76 -8.18 -0.01 5.40
CA ASN A 76 -8.62 -1.05 6.33
C ASN A 76 -10.10 -1.41 6.15
N GLN A 77 -10.98 -0.41 6.02
CA GLN A 77 -12.40 -0.67 5.75
C GLN A 77 -12.60 -1.46 4.45
N ARG A 78 -11.84 -1.14 3.41
CA ARG A 78 -11.85 -1.87 2.15
C ARG A 78 -11.37 -3.32 2.33
N LEU A 79 -10.28 -3.53 3.07
CA LEU A 79 -9.78 -4.88 3.39
C LEU A 79 -10.86 -5.73 4.04
N MET A 80 -11.47 -5.21 5.10
CA MET A 80 -12.50 -5.93 5.86
C MET A 80 -13.74 -6.21 5.00
N ARG A 81 -14.18 -5.21 4.23
CA ARG A 81 -15.36 -5.33 3.38
C ARG A 81 -15.15 -6.28 2.21
N ASP A 82 -14.05 -6.18 1.49
CA ASP A 82 -13.90 -6.84 0.18
C ASP A 82 -13.18 -8.19 0.27
N TYR A 83 -12.28 -8.36 1.23
CA TYR A 83 -11.37 -9.51 1.28
C TYR A 83 -11.59 -10.41 2.50
N MET A 84 -12.01 -9.87 3.65
CA MET A 84 -12.15 -10.65 4.89
C MET A 84 -13.55 -11.27 5.10
N LYS A 85 -14.32 -11.48 4.03
CA LYS A 85 -15.69 -12.05 4.12
C LYS A 85 -15.72 -13.53 4.47
N GLU A 86 -14.75 -14.30 3.97
CA GLU A 86 -14.72 -15.76 4.11
C GLU A 86 -13.44 -16.19 4.82
N VAL A 87 -13.55 -17.19 5.70
CA VAL A 87 -12.42 -17.71 6.50
C VAL A 87 -11.20 -18.11 5.65
N ARG A 88 -11.42 -18.61 4.42
CA ARG A 88 -10.31 -18.98 3.51
C ARG A 88 -9.46 -17.79 3.03
N PHE A 89 -9.90 -16.56 3.30
CA PHE A 89 -9.16 -15.33 2.96
C PHE A 89 -8.59 -14.63 4.20
N HIS A 90 -8.80 -15.18 5.41
CA HIS A 90 -8.31 -14.65 6.68
C HIS A 90 -6.82 -14.99 6.88
N THR A 91 -5.99 -14.51 5.96
CA THR A 91 -4.53 -14.68 5.96
C THR A 91 -3.82 -13.34 6.04
N TYR A 92 -2.73 -13.29 6.80
CA TYR A 92 -1.83 -12.14 6.86
C TYR A 92 -1.06 -11.92 5.55
N LEU A 93 -1.10 -12.84 4.58
CA LEU A 93 -0.64 -12.58 3.21
C LEU A 93 -1.45 -11.45 2.56
N THR A 94 -2.78 -11.46 2.71
CA THR A 94 -3.66 -10.40 2.17
C THR A 94 -3.42 -9.07 2.87
N VAL A 95 -3.18 -9.10 4.19
CA VAL A 95 -2.80 -7.91 4.96
C VAL A 95 -1.44 -7.39 4.50
N GLY A 96 -0.52 -8.30 4.19
CA GLY A 96 0.82 -8.00 3.67
C GLY A 96 0.79 -7.15 2.42
N ASP A 97 -0.05 -7.50 1.44
CA ASP A 97 -0.21 -6.72 0.20
C ASP A 97 -0.62 -5.26 0.46
N LEU A 98 -1.44 -5.03 1.49
CA LEU A 98 -1.89 -3.70 1.89
C LEU A 98 -0.77 -2.92 2.58
N VAL A 99 -0.10 -3.55 3.54
CA VAL A 99 1.02 -2.98 4.28
C VAL A 99 2.19 -2.66 3.34
N ASP A 100 2.51 -3.53 2.39
CA ASP A 100 3.52 -3.28 1.35
C ASP A 100 3.19 -2.02 0.55
N SER A 101 1.94 -1.91 0.10
CA SER A 101 1.48 -0.76 -0.68
C SER A 101 1.54 0.54 0.15
N ALA A 102 1.11 0.49 1.41
CA ALA A 102 1.12 1.63 2.32
C ALA A 102 2.56 2.07 2.65
N LEU A 103 3.44 1.11 2.96
CA LEU A 103 4.85 1.35 3.26
C LEU A 103 5.58 1.96 2.07
N GLY A 104 5.40 1.39 0.88
CA GLY A 104 5.99 1.94 -0.35
C GLY A 104 5.48 3.34 -0.70
N ARG A 105 4.18 3.63 -0.48
CA ARG A 105 3.66 4.99 -0.66
C ARG A 105 4.29 5.95 0.34
N ALA A 106 4.42 5.55 1.60
CA ALA A 106 5.09 6.35 2.61
C ALA A 106 6.57 6.63 2.24
N CYS A 107 7.26 5.69 1.58
CA CYS A 107 8.58 5.92 0.99
C CYS A 107 8.56 6.98 -0.13
N LEU A 108 7.61 6.87 -1.06
CA LEU A 108 7.48 7.81 -2.18
C LEU A 108 7.10 9.23 -1.69
N ASP A 109 6.30 9.31 -0.63
CA ASP A 109 5.89 10.56 0.01
C ASP A 109 6.99 11.16 0.92
N GLY A 110 8.06 10.40 1.22
CA GLY A 110 9.12 10.81 2.14
C GLY A 110 8.76 10.73 3.62
N ARG A 111 7.62 10.11 3.98
CA ARG A 111 7.21 9.86 5.37
C ARG A 111 7.98 8.72 6.04
N VAL A 112 8.56 7.84 5.23
CA VAL A 112 9.47 6.77 5.66
C VAL A 112 10.73 6.90 4.83
N PHE A 113 11.89 6.89 5.48
CA PHE A 113 13.15 6.82 4.75
C PHE A 113 13.31 5.43 4.17
N CYS A 114 13.44 5.35 2.84
CA CYS A 114 13.70 4.11 2.11
C CYS A 114 14.89 4.37 1.20
N SER A 115 15.96 3.57 1.32
CA SER A 115 17.20 3.82 0.57
C SER A 115 16.91 3.94 -0.92
N ILE A 116 17.18 5.10 -1.52
CA ILE A 116 16.93 5.39 -2.93
C ILE A 116 18.09 4.81 -3.77
N GLY A 117 17.79 4.24 -4.94
CA GLY A 117 18.82 3.80 -5.88
C GLY A 117 19.32 4.96 -6.75
N GLU A 118 20.30 4.74 -7.61
CA GLU A 118 20.67 5.77 -8.59
C GLU A 118 19.49 6.03 -9.55
N PRO A 119 19.18 7.30 -9.88
CA PRO A 119 18.16 7.63 -10.85
C PRO A 119 18.39 6.92 -12.19
N THR A 120 17.32 6.34 -12.74
CA THR A 120 17.41 5.61 -14.00
C THR A 120 17.69 6.53 -15.19
N ALA A 121 18.51 6.06 -16.13
CA ALA A 121 18.64 6.60 -17.48
C ALA A 121 17.81 5.79 -18.52
N ASP A 122 16.89 4.95 -18.05
CA ASP A 122 16.03 4.10 -18.89
C ASP A 122 15.15 4.97 -19.81
N THR A 123 15.43 4.89 -21.11
CA THR A 123 14.79 5.71 -22.15
C THR A 123 13.29 5.43 -22.24
N LEU A 124 12.84 4.21 -21.91
CA LEU A 124 11.44 3.84 -21.91
C LEU A 124 10.69 4.55 -20.77
N PHE A 125 11.30 4.63 -19.58
CA PHE A 125 10.75 5.38 -18.46
C PHE A 125 10.74 6.89 -18.74
N SER A 126 11.83 7.43 -19.30
CA SER A 126 11.91 8.85 -19.66
C SER A 126 10.86 9.27 -20.68
N ALA A 127 10.48 8.36 -21.60
CA ALA A 127 9.48 8.61 -22.64
C ALA A 127 8.02 8.67 -22.12
N LEU A 128 7.75 8.23 -20.88
CA LEU A 128 6.42 8.33 -20.28
C LEU A 128 6.01 9.79 -20.09
N LYS A 129 4.79 10.13 -20.50
CA LYS A 129 4.21 11.49 -20.43
C LYS A 129 2.96 11.52 -19.58
N SER A 130 2.84 12.52 -18.72
CA SER A 130 1.67 12.80 -17.88
C SER A 130 0.75 13.87 -18.46
N ASP A 131 1.23 14.71 -19.39
CA ASP A 131 0.44 15.78 -20.03
C ASP A 131 -0.92 15.30 -20.54
N PRO A 132 -1.03 14.13 -21.20
CA PRO A 132 -2.30 13.71 -21.74
C PRO A 132 -3.35 13.41 -20.65
N TYR A 133 -2.92 12.94 -19.46
CA TYR A 133 -3.81 12.78 -18.29
C TYR A 133 -4.31 14.14 -17.78
N CYS A 134 -3.40 15.08 -17.52
CA CYS A 134 -3.74 16.38 -16.95
C CYS A 134 -4.61 17.20 -17.91
N ASN A 135 -4.34 17.13 -19.23
CA ASN A 135 -5.13 17.79 -20.26
C ASN A 135 -6.56 17.23 -20.34
N ALA A 136 -6.73 15.90 -20.21
CA ALA A 136 -8.05 15.28 -20.22
C ALA A 136 -8.85 15.52 -18.94
N LYS A 137 -8.19 15.58 -17.78
CA LYS A 137 -8.84 15.83 -16.49
C LYS A 137 -9.29 17.29 -16.33
N PHE A 138 -8.55 18.23 -16.91
CA PHE A 138 -8.80 19.66 -16.79
C PHE A 138 -8.87 20.35 -18.17
N PRO A 139 -9.91 20.08 -18.99
CA PRO A 139 -9.96 20.50 -20.38
C PRO A 139 -10.14 22.01 -20.59
N ASP A 140 -10.93 22.73 -19.77
CA ASP A 140 -11.35 24.10 -20.17
C ASP A 140 -11.34 25.24 -19.11
N GLU A 141 -11.31 25.06 -17.79
CA GLU A 141 -11.65 26.21 -16.90
C GLU A 141 -10.65 26.67 -15.83
N LYS A 142 -9.55 25.98 -15.55
CA LYS A 142 -8.58 26.45 -14.54
C LYS A 142 -7.14 26.14 -14.93
N ALA A 143 -6.50 27.10 -15.61
CA ALA A 143 -5.08 27.02 -16.00
C ALA A 143 -4.16 26.68 -14.80
N ASN A 144 -4.53 27.12 -13.60
CA ASN A 144 -3.80 26.80 -12.36
C ASN A 144 -3.95 25.31 -11.97
N GLU A 145 -5.15 24.74 -11.98
CA GLU A 145 -5.35 23.31 -11.64
C GLU A 145 -4.64 22.37 -12.63
N ARG A 146 -4.63 22.74 -13.92
CA ARG A 146 -3.85 21.99 -14.92
C ARG A 146 -2.36 22.10 -14.65
N ARG A 147 -1.86 23.29 -14.33
CA ARG A 147 -0.44 23.51 -13.99
C ARG A 147 -0.05 22.70 -12.76
N ASP A 148 -0.85 22.75 -11.69
CA ASP A 148 -0.61 22.01 -10.46
C ASP A 148 -0.60 20.48 -10.71
N CYS A 149 -1.46 20.00 -11.61
CA CYS A 149 -1.46 18.60 -12.05
C CYS A 149 -0.14 18.22 -12.73
N LEU A 150 0.33 19.03 -13.69
CA LEU A 150 1.56 18.79 -14.43
C LEU A 150 2.77 18.82 -13.49
N GLU A 151 2.87 19.83 -12.64
CA GLU A 151 3.95 19.96 -11.65
C GLU A 151 3.96 18.77 -10.68
N GLY A 152 2.79 18.35 -10.19
CA GLY A 152 2.65 17.19 -9.32
C GLY A 152 3.09 15.89 -10.00
N GLU A 153 2.75 15.69 -11.28
CA GLU A 153 3.12 14.51 -12.04
C GLU A 153 4.61 14.48 -12.39
N GLU A 154 5.22 15.62 -12.76
CA GLU A 154 6.66 15.72 -12.98
C GLU A 154 7.46 15.45 -11.70
N LYS A 155 6.99 15.98 -10.56
CA LYS A 155 7.58 15.65 -9.26
C LYS A 155 7.50 14.15 -8.96
N ARG A 156 6.35 13.50 -9.22
CA ARG A 156 6.21 12.04 -9.07
C ARG A 156 7.16 11.29 -10.00
N LYS A 157 7.26 11.69 -11.27
CA LYS A 157 8.19 11.08 -12.24
C LYS A 157 9.63 11.13 -11.75
N ALA A 158 10.07 12.28 -11.24
CA ALA A 158 11.42 12.44 -10.70
C ALA A 158 11.69 11.53 -9.49
N ILE A 159 10.75 11.41 -8.56
CA ILE A 159 10.85 10.49 -7.41
C ILE A 159 10.92 9.04 -7.90
N LEU A 160 10.01 8.66 -8.81
CA LEU A 160 9.95 7.30 -9.34
C LEU A 160 11.22 6.92 -10.10
N ALA A 161 11.92 7.85 -10.75
CA ALA A 161 13.18 7.58 -11.44
C ALA A 161 14.25 6.96 -10.53
N GLY A 162 14.32 7.41 -9.26
CA GLY A 162 15.26 6.89 -8.25
C GLY A 162 14.92 5.48 -7.74
N TYR A 163 13.68 5.04 -7.94
CA TYR A 163 13.23 3.69 -7.58
C TYR A 163 13.18 2.76 -8.80
N TRP A 164 12.92 3.30 -9.98
CA TRP A 164 12.77 2.56 -11.24
C TRP A 164 14.00 1.72 -11.58
N ALA A 165 15.20 2.30 -11.45
CA ALA A 165 16.46 1.60 -11.72
C ALA A 165 16.68 0.39 -10.80
N ALA A 166 16.10 0.41 -9.60
CA ALA A 166 16.23 -0.66 -8.62
C ALA A 166 15.12 -1.73 -8.72
N LEU A 167 14.08 -1.51 -9.54
CA LEU A 167 13.05 -2.52 -9.78
C LEU A 167 13.61 -3.69 -10.57
N ARG A 168 13.12 -4.90 -10.29
CA ARG A 168 13.42 -6.09 -11.09
C ARG A 168 12.81 -6.00 -12.50
N PRO A 169 13.45 -6.55 -13.54
CA PRO A 169 12.96 -6.43 -14.93
C PRO A 169 11.55 -6.99 -15.18
N ASP A 170 11.20 -8.10 -14.52
CA ASP A 170 9.86 -8.70 -14.54
C ASP A 170 8.82 -7.75 -13.95
N TRP A 171 9.15 -7.10 -12.83
CA TRP A 171 8.27 -6.13 -12.20
C TRP A 171 8.09 -4.86 -13.02
N ARG A 172 9.14 -4.36 -13.67
CA ARG A 172 9.03 -3.21 -14.60
C ARG A 172 8.06 -3.53 -15.72
N SER A 173 8.21 -4.69 -16.35
CA SER A 173 7.29 -5.15 -17.41
C SER A 173 5.84 -5.22 -16.92
N TYR A 174 5.63 -5.79 -15.73
CA TYR A 174 4.31 -5.83 -15.08
C TYR A 174 3.74 -4.42 -14.83
N CYS A 175 4.53 -3.48 -14.31
CA CYS A 175 4.07 -2.11 -14.10
C CYS A 175 3.72 -1.40 -15.42
N LEU A 176 4.46 -1.67 -16.49
CA LEU A 176 4.28 -1.05 -17.81
C LEU A 176 3.13 -1.64 -18.62
N GLN A 177 2.67 -2.86 -18.32
CA GLN A 177 1.56 -3.47 -19.06
C GLN A 177 0.28 -2.61 -18.98
N PHE A 178 0.11 -1.87 -17.88
CA PHE A 178 -1.01 -0.95 -17.66
C PHE A 178 -0.91 0.34 -18.48
N PHE A 179 0.27 0.64 -19.04
CA PHE A 179 0.54 1.78 -19.92
C PHE A 179 0.46 1.39 -21.40
N SER A 180 0.76 0.14 -21.76
CA SER A 180 0.82 -0.30 -23.16
C SER A 180 -0.52 -0.64 -23.81
N GLN A 181 -1.58 -0.90 -23.04
CA GLN A 181 -2.79 -1.57 -23.60
C GLN A 181 -4.07 -0.74 -23.73
N SER A 182 -4.16 0.47 -23.18
CA SER A 182 -5.50 1.02 -22.91
C SER A 182 -5.90 2.28 -23.67
N GLY A 183 -4.99 3.00 -24.34
CA GLY A 183 -5.32 4.29 -24.97
C GLY A 183 -5.97 5.30 -24.00
N LYS A 184 -5.89 5.01 -22.69
CA LYS A 184 -6.53 5.70 -21.59
C LYS A 184 -5.44 6.06 -20.61
N PHE A 185 -5.47 7.32 -20.20
CA PHE A 185 -4.44 7.96 -19.41
C PHE A 185 -4.18 7.22 -18.09
N THR A 186 -3.02 6.61 -17.94
CA THR A 186 -2.49 6.17 -16.67
C THR A 186 -1.52 7.23 -16.15
N PRO A 187 -1.91 8.06 -15.16
CA PRO A 187 -0.98 8.99 -14.52
C PRO A 187 0.17 8.23 -13.84
N PHE A 188 1.27 8.92 -13.56
CA PHE A 188 2.34 8.42 -12.69
C PHE A 188 1.83 7.99 -11.32
N GLN A 189 0.64 8.44 -10.89
CA GLN A 189 -0.07 7.90 -9.74
C GLN A 189 -0.30 6.37 -9.83
N VAL A 190 -0.63 5.83 -11.00
CA VAL A 190 -0.80 4.37 -11.20
C VAL A 190 0.55 3.66 -11.10
N LEU A 191 1.58 4.23 -11.73
CA LEU A 191 2.95 3.70 -11.64
C LEU A 191 3.47 3.74 -10.20
N SER A 192 3.14 4.81 -9.46
CA SER A 192 3.46 4.97 -8.04
C SER A 192 2.86 3.85 -7.21
N GLY A 193 1.63 3.41 -7.50
CA GLY A 193 1.04 2.24 -6.84
C GLY A 193 1.82 0.95 -7.09
N CYS A 194 2.23 0.71 -8.34
CA CYS A 194 3.00 -0.49 -8.69
C CYS A 194 4.42 -0.49 -8.09
N VAL A 195 5.10 0.66 -8.15
CA VAL A 195 6.44 0.87 -7.59
C VAL A 195 6.39 0.80 -6.06
N ALA A 196 5.37 1.40 -5.42
CA ALA A 196 5.18 1.34 -3.98
C ALA A 196 5.11 -0.12 -3.49
N ARG A 197 4.33 -0.98 -4.14
CA ARG A 197 4.21 -2.38 -3.71
C ARG A 197 5.56 -3.11 -3.69
N ASP A 198 6.42 -2.90 -4.69
CA ASP A 198 7.76 -3.51 -4.70
C ASP A 198 8.69 -2.89 -3.65
N ILE A 199 8.65 -1.57 -3.44
CA ILE A 199 9.42 -0.93 -2.36
C ILE A 199 9.01 -1.51 -1.01
N GLY A 200 7.71 -1.59 -0.73
CA GLY A 200 7.17 -2.16 0.50
C GLY A 200 7.59 -3.60 0.71
N ASP A 201 7.44 -4.45 -0.31
CA ASP A 201 7.86 -5.86 -0.24
C ASP A 201 9.37 -5.98 0.06
N GLN A 202 10.19 -5.15 -0.58
CA GLN A 202 11.64 -5.10 -0.31
C GLN A 202 11.94 -4.63 1.11
N CYS A 203 11.23 -3.62 1.62
CA CYS A 203 11.37 -3.14 3.00
C CYS A 203 11.01 -4.25 4.00
N LEU A 204 9.83 -4.87 3.84
CA LEU A 204 9.38 -5.94 4.71
C LEU A 204 10.37 -7.11 4.67
N LYS A 205 10.82 -7.54 3.48
CA LYS A 205 11.82 -8.61 3.32
C LYS A 205 13.24 -8.21 3.73
N GLN A 206 13.44 -6.99 4.27
CA GLN A 206 14.74 -6.45 4.67
C GLN A 206 15.79 -6.45 3.54
N LYS A 207 15.32 -6.46 2.29
CA LYS A 207 16.17 -6.31 1.10
C LYS A 207 16.47 -4.85 0.80
N ARG A 208 15.69 -3.93 1.38
CA ARG A 208 15.88 -2.49 1.35
C ARG A 208 15.90 -1.95 2.77
N GLN A 209 16.77 -0.99 3.05
CA GLN A 209 16.79 -0.31 4.35
C GLN A 209 15.63 0.68 4.40
N CYS A 210 14.69 0.42 5.31
CA CYS A 210 13.53 1.26 5.54
C CYS A 210 13.40 1.57 7.03
N ARG A 211 13.25 2.85 7.37
CA ARG A 211 13.09 3.31 8.76
C ARG A 211 12.11 4.48 8.81
N PRO A 212 11.39 4.68 9.93
CA PRO A 212 10.58 5.88 10.12
C PRO A 212 11.40 7.15 9.81
N GLY A 213 10.76 8.10 9.11
CA GLY A 213 11.36 9.36 8.68
C GLY A 213 11.49 10.38 9.79
#